data_AF-A0A939JNR3-F1
#
_entry.id   AF-A0A939JNR3-F1
#
_cell.length_a   1.000
_cell.length_b   1.000
_cell.length_c   1.000
_cell.angle_alpha   90.00
_cell.angle_beta   90.00
_cell.angle_gamma   90.00
#
_symmetry.space_group_name_H-M   'P 1'
#
loop_
_entity.id
_entity.type
_entity.pdbx_description
1 polymer ?
#
loop_
_entity_poly.entity_id
_entity_poly.type
_entity_poly.pdbx_seq_one_letter_code
_entity_poly.pdbx_strand_id
1 'polypeptide(L)'
;DTYTAGHLVVCPGAWAPRLLTDMGVPFTVERQIMYWFRPREGTRPFESARHPVYIWEDAEGTQIYGFPAIDGPDGGAKVAFFRRGTVCTPETIDRTVH
;
A
#
# COMPACT_ATOMS: atom_id res chain seq x y z
N ASP A 1 -9.26 -31.43 10.80
CA ASP A 1 -9.02 -32.22 9.57
C ASP A 1 -7.60 -32.07 9.08
N THR A 2 -7.11 -33.06 8.33
CA THR A 2 -5.78 -33.06 7.67
C THR A 2 -5.98 -33.19 6.18
N TYR A 3 -5.23 -32.40 5.39
CA TYR A 3 -5.32 -32.36 3.93
C TYR A 3 -3.96 -32.71 3.31
N THR A 4 -3.94 -33.39 2.16
CA THR A 4 -2.71 -33.79 1.45
C THR A 4 -2.77 -33.40 -0.02
N ALA A 5 -1.61 -33.12 -0.61
CA ALA A 5 -1.45 -32.78 -2.02
C ALA A 5 -0.04 -33.16 -2.49
N GLY A 6 0.15 -33.33 -3.81
CA GLY A 6 1.49 -33.58 -4.38
C GLY A 6 2.41 -32.37 -4.30
N HIS A 7 1.83 -31.16 -4.36
CA HIS A 7 2.54 -29.89 -4.20
C HIS A 7 1.64 -28.88 -3.48
N LEU A 8 2.26 -27.95 -2.75
CA LEU A 8 1.59 -26.83 -2.08
C LEU A 8 2.33 -25.54 -2.35
N VAL A 9 1.60 -24.49 -2.74
CA VAL A 9 2.12 -23.12 -2.85
C VAL A 9 1.51 -22.30 -1.72
N VAL A 10 2.35 -21.66 -0.91
CA VAL A 10 1.92 -20.84 0.23
C VAL A 10 2.21 -19.38 -0.06
N CYS A 11 1.17 -18.55 -0.09
CA CYS A 11 1.26 -17.10 -0.37
C CYS A 11 0.70 -16.29 0.83
N PRO A 12 1.37 -16.27 1.99
CA PRO A 12 0.75 -15.84 3.23
C PRO A 12 0.77 -14.32 3.44
N GLY A 13 1.34 -13.54 2.53
CA GLY A 13 1.41 -12.07 2.63
C GLY A 13 2.01 -11.62 3.98
N ALA A 14 1.31 -10.71 4.68
CA ALA A 14 1.74 -10.18 5.98
C ALA A 14 1.78 -11.23 7.12
N TRP A 15 1.23 -12.44 6.91
CA TRP A 15 1.35 -13.56 7.86
C TRP A 15 2.62 -14.40 7.66
N ALA A 16 3.41 -14.13 6.61
CA ALA A 16 4.68 -14.82 6.33
C ALA A 16 5.62 -14.94 7.54
N PRO A 17 5.88 -13.89 8.35
CA PRO A 17 6.80 -14.00 9.48
C PRO A 17 6.40 -15.07 10.51
N ARG A 18 5.09 -15.39 10.61
CA ARG A 18 4.57 -16.40 11.54
C ARG A 18 4.43 -17.80 10.92
N LEU A 19 4.13 -17.87 9.63
CA LEU A 19 3.83 -19.13 8.94
C LEU A 19 5.04 -19.76 8.26
N LEU A 20 6.09 -18.98 8.00
CA LEU A 20 7.30 -19.39 7.28
C LEU A 20 8.56 -19.20 8.13
N THR A 21 8.44 -19.35 9.46
CA THR A 21 9.53 -19.13 10.43
C THR A 21 10.79 -19.92 10.11
N ASP A 22 10.61 -21.13 9.59
CA ASP A 22 11.69 -22.11 9.40
C ASP A 22 12.46 -21.88 8.09
N MET A 23 12.03 -20.95 7.25
CA MET A 23 12.68 -20.63 5.98
C MET A 23 13.90 -19.70 6.13
N GLY A 24 14.16 -19.18 7.33
CA GLY A 24 15.34 -18.35 7.62
C GLY A 24 15.37 -16.98 6.92
N VAL A 25 14.25 -16.54 6.33
CA VAL A 25 14.13 -15.23 5.69
C VAL A 25 13.51 -14.23 6.66
N PRO A 26 14.18 -13.10 6.97
CA PRO A 26 13.60 -12.07 7.81
C PRO A 26 12.50 -11.30 7.06
N PHE A 27 11.37 -11.11 7.72
CA PHE A 27 10.24 -10.31 7.21
C PHE A 27 9.90 -9.21 8.20
N THR A 28 9.75 -7.98 7.71
CA THR A 28 9.20 -6.86 8.49
C THR A 28 7.91 -6.41 7.82
N VAL A 29 6.83 -6.38 8.60
CA VAL A 29 5.52 -5.93 8.14
C VAL A 29 5.34 -4.49 8.61
N GLU A 30 4.94 -3.62 7.68
CA GLU A 30 4.66 -2.22 7.94
C GLU A 30 3.22 -1.86 7.57
N ARG A 31 2.62 -0.98 8.37
CA ARG A 31 1.36 -0.34 8.06
C ARG A 31 1.57 0.80 7.07
N GLN A 32 0.98 0.68 5.88
CA GLN A 32 1.02 1.69 4.83
C GLN A 32 -0.39 2.26 4.59
N ILE A 33 -0.55 3.59 4.69
CA ILE A 33 -1.83 4.28 4.39
C ILE A 33 -1.79 4.83 2.96
N MET A 34 -2.93 4.77 2.29
CA MET A 34 -3.19 5.48 1.05
C MET A 34 -4.29 6.52 1.27
N TYR A 35 -4.12 7.72 0.73
CA TYR A 35 -5.08 8.81 0.85
C TYR A 35 -5.67 9.14 -0.51
N TRP A 36 -6.96 9.48 -0.53
CA TRP A 36 -7.65 10.02 -1.69
C TRP A 36 -8.13 11.42 -1.34
N PHE A 37 -7.72 12.40 -2.14
CA PHE A 37 -8.04 13.79 -1.93
C PHE A 37 -8.98 14.28 -3.02
N ARG A 38 -10.05 14.97 -2.61
CA ARG A 38 -10.89 15.76 -3.52
C ARG A 38 -10.21 17.10 -3.78
N PRO A 39 -9.69 17.37 -4.98
CA PRO A 39 -9.03 18.64 -5.28
C PRO A 39 -10.05 19.79 -5.20
N ARG A 40 -9.65 20.95 -4.67
CA ARG A 40 -10.55 22.10 -4.42
C ARG A 40 -11.23 22.61 -5.70
N GLU A 41 -10.52 22.57 -6.81
CA GLU A 41 -10.98 23.06 -8.14
C GLU A 41 -11.54 21.93 -9.02
N GLY A 42 -11.84 20.78 -8.42
CA GLY A 42 -12.29 19.59 -9.12
C GLY A 42 -11.16 18.73 -9.68
N THR A 43 -11.50 17.55 -10.19
CA THR A 43 -10.53 16.52 -10.59
C THR A 43 -9.98 16.69 -11.99
N ARG A 44 -10.46 17.66 -12.79
CA ARG A 44 -10.05 17.81 -14.20
C ARG A 44 -8.53 17.84 -14.39
N PRO A 45 -7.71 18.55 -13.60
CA PRO A 45 -6.25 18.51 -13.74
C PRO A 45 -5.62 17.16 -13.39
N PHE A 46 -6.35 16.33 -12.64
CA PHE A 46 -5.95 15.03 -12.11
C PHE A 46 -6.63 13.87 -12.85
N GLU A 47 -7.28 14.11 -13.99
CA GLU A 47 -7.77 13.04 -14.85
C GLU A 47 -6.60 12.27 -15.47
N SER A 48 -6.78 10.97 -15.72
CA SER A 48 -5.73 10.08 -16.27
C SER A 48 -5.16 10.56 -17.62
N ALA A 49 -5.93 11.32 -18.40
CA ALA A 49 -5.47 11.92 -19.65
C ALA A 49 -4.55 13.14 -19.47
N ARG A 50 -4.47 13.71 -18.26
CA ARG A 50 -3.78 14.97 -17.94
C ARG A 50 -2.74 14.83 -16.84
N HIS A 51 -2.84 13.77 -16.04
CA HIS A 51 -1.96 13.51 -14.91
C HIS A 51 -1.41 12.09 -14.98
N PRO A 52 -0.10 11.89 -14.80
CA PRO A 52 0.49 10.55 -14.82
C PRO A 52 0.32 9.84 -13.48
N VAL A 53 0.56 8.53 -13.48
CA VAL A 53 1.01 7.82 -12.27
C VAL A 53 2.45 8.26 -11.99
N TYR A 54 2.77 8.57 -10.75
CA TYR A 54 4.08 9.11 -10.40
C TYR A 54 4.67 8.46 -9.15
N ILE A 55 6.00 8.49 -9.09
CA ILE A 55 6.80 8.39 -7.87
C ILE A 55 7.63 9.68 -7.84
N TRP A 56 7.64 10.35 -6.71
CA TRP A 56 8.41 11.57 -6.50
C TRP A 56 9.20 11.46 -5.20
N GLU A 57 10.41 11.99 -5.21
CA GLU A 57 11.33 12.01 -4.07
C GLU A 57 11.79 13.45 -3.84
N ASP A 58 11.73 13.91 -2.58
CA ASP A 58 12.30 15.21 -2.20
C ASP A 58 13.81 15.13 -1.95
N ALA A 59 14.44 16.28 -1.70
CA ALA A 59 15.87 16.37 -1.41
C ALA A 59 16.28 15.67 -0.10
N GLU A 60 15.33 15.38 0.79
CA GLU A 60 15.54 14.64 2.05
C GLU A 60 15.30 13.13 1.89
N GLY A 61 14.96 12.67 0.68
CA GLY A 61 14.70 11.26 0.36
C GLY A 61 13.31 10.77 0.74
N THR A 62 12.37 11.65 1.08
CA THR A 62 10.97 11.26 1.30
C THR A 62 10.33 10.94 -0.04
N GLN A 63 9.85 9.71 -0.18
CA GLN A 63 9.21 9.22 -1.39
C GLN A 63 7.70 9.16 -1.24
N ILE A 64 6.99 9.78 -2.17
CA ILE A 64 5.54 9.62 -2.35
C ILE A 64 5.26 9.01 -3.72
N TYR A 65 4.12 8.35 -3.84
CA TYR A 65 3.59 7.91 -5.11
C TYR A 65 2.11 8.26 -5.18
N GLY A 66 1.60 8.39 -6.40
CA GLY A 66 0.21 8.79 -6.60
C GLY A 66 -0.38 8.31 -7.89
N PHE A 67 -1.71 8.34 -7.90
CA PHE A 67 -2.52 8.00 -9.06
C PHE A 67 -3.47 9.16 -9.37
N PRO A 68 -3.76 9.40 -10.66
CA PRO A 68 -4.86 10.27 -11.08
C PRO A 68 -6.20 9.87 -10.43
N ALA A 69 -7.21 10.71 -10.58
CA ALA A 69 -8.59 10.42 -10.18
C ALA A 69 -9.22 9.38 -11.11
N ILE A 70 -8.79 8.12 -10.96
CA ILE A 70 -9.17 7.00 -11.83
C ILE A 70 -10.62 6.55 -11.62
N ASP A 71 -11.19 6.83 -10.44
CA ASP A 71 -12.57 6.49 -10.08
C ASP A 71 -13.54 7.67 -10.34
N GLY A 72 -13.17 8.57 -11.25
CA GLY A 72 -13.98 9.73 -11.64
C GLY A 72 -13.93 10.91 -10.67
N PRO A 73 -14.79 11.93 -10.86
CA PRO A 73 -14.72 13.19 -10.10
C PRO A 73 -14.87 13.07 -8.59
N ASP A 74 -15.60 12.06 -8.13
CA ASP A 74 -15.82 11.80 -6.70
C ASP A 74 -14.78 10.85 -6.09
N GLY A 75 -13.98 10.18 -6.93
CA GLY A 75 -12.94 9.25 -6.49
C GLY A 75 -11.70 9.94 -5.92
N GLY A 76 -11.42 11.17 -6.34
CA GLY A 76 -10.27 11.94 -5.88
C GLY A 76 -8.92 11.42 -6.40
N ALA A 77 -7.88 12.25 -6.30
CA ALA A 77 -6.52 11.87 -6.65
C ALA A 77 -5.88 11.11 -5.47
N LYS A 78 -5.20 10.00 -5.76
CA LYS A 78 -4.53 9.20 -4.73
C LYS A 78 -3.12 9.72 -4.49
N VAL A 79 -2.74 9.85 -3.22
CA VAL A 79 -1.36 10.09 -2.79
C VAL A 79 -1.03 9.20 -1.60
N ALA A 80 0.16 8.63 -1.58
CA ALA A 80 0.63 7.78 -0.49
C ALA A 80 2.14 7.91 -0.33
N PHE A 81 2.63 7.68 0.88
CA PHE A 81 4.06 7.53 1.11
C PHE A 81 4.52 6.15 0.63
N PHE A 82 5.65 6.08 -0.07
CA PHE A 82 6.23 4.82 -0.55
C PHE A 82 6.88 4.02 0.59
N ARG A 83 7.42 4.74 1.57
CA ARG A 83 8.06 4.26 2.80
C ARG A 83 7.67 5.22 3.93
N ARG A 84 7.93 4.87 5.20
CA ARG A 84 7.42 5.52 6.44
C ARG A 84 6.17 4.85 7.05
N GLY A 85 6.06 3.54 6.88
CA GLY A 85 5.08 2.78 7.65
C GLY A 85 5.52 2.59 9.09
N THR A 86 4.58 2.20 9.94
CA THR A 86 4.87 1.76 11.31
C THR A 86 4.93 0.25 11.33
N VAL A 87 5.96 -0.33 11.96
CA VAL A 87 6.08 -1.77 12.14
C VAL A 87 4.84 -2.31 12.87
N CYS A 88 4.23 -3.36 12.33
CA CYS A 88 3.05 -3.99 12.91
C CYS A 88 2.98 -5.48 12.55
N THR A 89 1.92 -6.16 13.00
CA THR A 89 1.50 -7.47 12.50
C THR A 89 0.07 -7.37 11.98
N PRO A 90 -0.46 -8.38 11.27
CA PRO A 90 -1.88 -8.41 10.91
C PRO A 90 -2.83 -8.26 12.11
N GLU A 91 -2.41 -8.71 13.28
CA GLU A 91 -3.17 -8.63 14.53
C GLU A 91 -3.04 -7.26 15.21
N THR A 92 -1.86 -6.64 15.18
CA THR A 92 -1.58 -5.40 15.93
C THR A 92 -1.72 -4.11 15.13
N ILE A 93 -1.94 -4.21 13.81
CA ILE A 93 -2.13 -3.04 12.95
C ILE A 93 -3.27 -2.13 13.43
N ASP A 94 -2.97 -0.87 13.71
CA ASP A 94 -3.99 0.16 13.91
C ASP A 94 -4.74 0.37 12.59
N ARG A 95 -6.06 0.20 12.59
CA ARG A 95 -6.89 0.37 11.38
C ARG A 95 -7.55 1.74 11.32
N THR A 96 -7.33 2.58 12.32
CA THR A 96 -7.80 3.96 12.33
C THR A 96 -6.98 4.79 11.35
N VAL A 97 -7.64 5.55 10.49
CA VAL A 97 -6.99 6.56 9.65
C VAL A 97 -7.07 7.89 10.40
N HIS A 98 -5.91 8.49 10.66
CA HIS A 98 -5.75 9.79 11.33
C HIS A 98 -5.47 10.89 10.32
#